data_AF-A0AAJ4XTW0-F1
#
_entry.id   AF-A0AAJ4XTW0-F1
#
_cell.length_a   1.000
_cell.length_b   1.000
_cell.length_c   1.000
_cell.angle_alpha   90.00
_cell.angle_beta   90.00
_cell.angle_gamma   90.00
#
_symmetry.space_group_name_H-M   'P 1'
#
loop_
_entity.id
_entity.type
_entity.pdbx_description
1 polymer ?
#
loop_
_entity_poly.entity_id
_entity_poly.type
_entity_poly.pdbx_seq_one_letter_code
_entity_poly.pdbx_strand_id
1 'polypeptide(L)'
;MRFTVQLLMAAFAALLCAVSSTEASLKRGLAWGVNDNYGPRIAKGLIKWYWHWQDGPNSKFDGKLEWVPCFWGPKYFSQWNTRKQEMKSNLPDYILSFNEPEISGQANLDPSYAAKLHMQELEPYAKKGVKISSPQMVWKTEWLQEFMDECDKLGCTIDFIALHWYGTTKDMDLLKKWIKTIHSKFNKPIWVTEYGITAASGSNMSAIKKFHMDATAWMTSVKYVKRAAWLGCFEISKPPDSYANSKNAFLNSNGSLRDIAYWYLYSSKPNSKRSVHSNRALPSAHVARRAATHKDEDGNDIVDDEDPFEAPAHIVDCDEYCEGRKKAIAAYEAEHGQISDEDELDDDEE
;
A
#
# COMPACT_ATOMS: atom_id res chain seq x y z
N MET A 1 -30.06 -19.70 -54.82
CA MET A 1 -28.89 -20.46 -54.31
C MET A 1 -27.71 -20.13 -55.22
N ARG A 2 -26.61 -19.50 -54.81
CA ARG A 2 -25.92 -19.47 -53.52
C ARG A 2 -25.15 -18.14 -53.32
N PHE A 3 -25.39 -17.59 -52.15
CA PHE A 3 -24.69 -16.57 -51.35
C PHE A 3 -23.22 -16.23 -51.67
N THR A 4 -23.01 -14.94 -52.01
CA THR A 4 -22.06 -13.97 -51.40
C THR A 4 -20.66 -14.42 -50.97
N VAL A 5 -19.65 -13.89 -51.69
CA VAL A 5 -18.20 -13.92 -51.38
C VAL A 5 -17.75 -12.70 -50.52
N GLN A 6 -18.68 -11.88 -50.02
CA GLN A 6 -18.35 -10.65 -49.28
C GLN A 6 -18.20 -10.80 -47.75
N LEU A 7 -18.21 -12.02 -47.20
CA LEU A 7 -18.16 -12.24 -45.75
C LEU A 7 -16.83 -12.79 -45.19
N LEU A 8 -15.73 -12.68 -45.94
CA LEU A 8 -14.43 -13.23 -45.53
C LEU A 8 -13.33 -12.19 -45.27
N MET A 9 -13.62 -10.89 -45.40
CA MET A 9 -12.67 -9.81 -45.05
C MET A 9 -13.03 -9.03 -43.78
N ALA A 10 -14.14 -9.34 -43.11
CA ALA A 10 -14.55 -8.68 -41.87
C ALA A 10 -14.21 -9.47 -40.59
N ALA A 11 -13.57 -10.64 -40.69
CA ALA A 11 -13.26 -11.49 -39.53
C ALA A 11 -11.77 -11.51 -39.15
N PHE A 12 -10.89 -10.82 -39.90
CA PHE A 12 -9.44 -10.80 -39.65
C PHE A 12 -8.89 -9.44 -39.17
N ALA A 13 -9.76 -8.46 -38.91
CA ALA A 13 -9.39 -7.12 -38.42
C ALA A 13 -9.79 -6.86 -36.95
N ALA A 14 -10.26 -7.89 -36.22
CA ALA A 14 -10.62 -7.80 -34.81
C ALA A 14 -9.76 -8.72 -33.90
N LEU A 15 -8.58 -9.13 -34.39
CA LEU A 15 -7.65 -9.99 -33.64
C LEU A 15 -6.23 -9.39 -33.57
N LEU A 16 -6.13 -8.08 -33.49
CA LEU A 16 -4.89 -7.39 -33.13
C LEU A 16 -5.13 -6.49 -31.92
N CYS A 17 -4.43 -6.84 -30.84
CA CYS A 17 -4.30 -6.11 -29.58
C CYS A 17 -5.47 -6.20 -28.59
N ALA A 18 -6.02 -7.40 -28.37
CA ALA A 18 -6.18 -7.80 -26.97
C ALA A 18 -4.76 -8.07 -26.44
N VAL A 19 -4.05 -6.99 -26.08
CA VAL A 19 -2.94 -7.12 -25.15
C VAL A 19 -3.63 -7.62 -23.90
N SER A 20 -3.62 -8.94 -23.68
CA SER A 20 -3.83 -9.47 -22.35
C SER A 20 -2.76 -8.77 -21.53
N SER A 21 -3.13 -7.74 -20.77
CA SER A 21 -2.22 -7.07 -19.88
C SER A 21 -1.98 -8.03 -18.73
N THR A 22 -1.19 -9.06 -18.99
CA THR A 22 -0.54 -9.89 -17.99
C THR A 22 0.48 -8.99 -17.30
N GLU A 23 -0.01 -8.13 -16.40
CA GLU A 23 0.82 -7.45 -15.40
C GLU A 23 0.25 -7.71 -14.00
N ALA A 24 0.58 -8.94 -13.59
CA ALA A 24 1.14 -9.39 -12.31
C ALA A 24 0.48 -8.93 -11.01
N SER A 25 0.08 -9.93 -10.22
CA SER A 25 0.28 -10.10 -8.78
C SER A 25 0.78 -8.85 -8.04
N LEU A 26 0.04 -8.44 -7.00
CA LEU A 26 0.40 -7.37 -6.07
C LEU A 26 1.91 -7.25 -5.81
N LYS A 27 2.51 -6.11 -6.16
CA LYS A 27 3.91 -5.81 -5.78
C LYS A 27 3.97 -5.28 -4.35
N ARG A 28 4.55 -6.07 -3.44
CA ARG A 28 4.79 -5.68 -2.05
C ARG A 28 5.91 -4.64 -1.98
N GLY A 29 5.70 -3.61 -1.17
CA GLY A 29 6.66 -2.53 -0.98
C GLY A 29 6.86 -2.13 0.47
N LEU A 30 7.74 -1.16 0.67
CA LEU A 30 8.12 -0.67 1.99
C LEU A 30 7.83 0.84 2.08
N ALA A 31 7.00 1.24 3.04
CA ALA A 31 7.01 2.60 3.58
C ALA A 31 8.21 2.69 4.53
N TRP A 32 9.35 3.13 4.01
CA TRP A 32 10.65 3.04 4.67
C TRP A 32 10.83 4.15 5.69
N GLY A 33 10.84 3.82 6.98
CA GLY A 33 10.94 4.78 8.09
C GLY A 33 11.98 4.36 9.14
N VAL A 34 13.00 3.61 8.74
CA VAL A 34 14.04 3.09 9.64
C VAL A 34 15.43 3.39 9.10
N ASN A 35 16.45 3.22 9.95
CA ASN A 35 17.84 3.35 9.57
C ASN A 35 18.18 2.52 8.33
N ASP A 36 18.75 3.19 7.33
CA ASP A 36 19.13 2.60 6.04
C ASP A 36 20.02 1.37 6.15
N ASN A 37 20.80 1.21 7.22
CA ASN A 37 21.65 0.03 7.45
C ASN A 37 20.84 -1.27 7.62
N TYR A 38 19.55 -1.21 7.91
CA TYR A 38 18.67 -2.38 7.87
C TYR A 38 18.26 -2.78 6.45
N GLY A 39 18.58 -1.97 5.45
CA GLY A 39 18.24 -2.19 4.04
C GLY A 39 18.57 -3.60 3.56
N PRO A 40 19.81 -4.11 3.74
CA PRO A 40 20.19 -5.46 3.32
C PRO A 40 19.42 -6.58 4.04
N ARG A 41 18.83 -6.30 5.20
CA ARG A 41 18.04 -7.27 5.99
C ARG A 41 16.58 -7.32 5.52
N ILE A 42 15.99 -6.17 5.18
CA ILE A 42 14.56 -6.06 4.84
C ILE A 42 14.30 -6.18 3.33
N ALA A 43 15.20 -5.67 2.48
CA ALA A 43 15.03 -5.69 1.02
C ALA A 43 15.35 -7.07 0.41
N LYS A 44 14.48 -8.04 0.72
CA LYS A 44 14.61 -9.43 0.30
C LYS A 44 13.28 -9.99 -0.16
N GLY A 45 13.34 -11.17 -0.80
CA GLY A 45 12.18 -11.95 -1.19
C GLY A 45 11.24 -11.23 -2.17
N LEU A 46 9.99 -11.06 -1.77
CA LEU A 46 8.88 -10.57 -2.57
C LEU A 46 8.80 -9.05 -2.64
N ILE A 47 9.61 -8.33 -1.86
CA ILE A 47 9.63 -6.86 -1.89
C ILE A 47 10.21 -6.38 -3.22
N LYS A 48 9.53 -5.45 -3.89
CA LYS A 48 9.93 -4.93 -5.20
C LYS A 48 10.22 -3.44 -5.24
N TRP A 49 9.64 -2.68 -4.32
CA TRP A 49 9.73 -1.23 -4.32
C TRP A 49 9.71 -0.67 -2.90
N TYR A 50 10.12 0.57 -2.75
CA TYR A 50 9.99 1.32 -1.52
C TYR A 50 9.79 2.80 -1.80
N TRP A 51 9.30 3.50 -0.81
CA TRP A 51 9.23 4.94 -0.78
C TRP A 51 9.51 5.42 0.66
N HIS A 52 9.86 6.69 0.83
CA HIS A 52 10.31 7.24 2.12
C HIS A 52 9.80 8.67 2.30
N TRP A 53 8.50 8.91 2.12
CA TRP A 53 7.92 10.27 2.20
C TRP A 53 8.79 11.31 1.46
N GLN A 54 9.33 12.29 2.16
CA GLN A 54 10.19 13.33 1.57
C GLN A 54 11.61 12.88 1.17
N ASP A 55 12.09 11.72 1.63
CA ASP A 55 13.48 11.31 1.55
C ASP A 55 13.87 10.59 0.25
N GLY A 56 15.17 10.55 0.00
CA GLY A 56 15.79 10.11 -1.25
C GLY A 56 16.03 8.60 -1.34
N PRO A 57 16.73 8.16 -2.39
CA PRO A 57 17.05 6.75 -2.57
C PRO A 57 18.04 6.25 -1.50
N ASN A 58 17.76 5.08 -0.93
CA ASN A 58 18.62 4.40 0.02
C ASN A 58 19.65 3.52 -0.71
N SER A 59 20.92 3.95 -0.66
CA SER A 59 22.06 3.23 -1.25
C SER A 59 22.28 1.82 -0.69
N LYS A 60 21.79 1.51 0.52
CA LYS A 60 21.94 0.19 1.17
C LYS A 60 21.04 -0.88 0.56
N PHE A 61 20.09 -0.51 -0.29
CA PHE A 61 19.34 -1.48 -1.10
C PHE A 61 20.11 -1.96 -2.32
N ASP A 62 21.24 -1.33 -2.68
CA ASP A 62 22.12 -1.75 -3.78
C ASP A 62 21.36 -1.95 -5.11
N GLY A 63 20.41 -1.04 -5.39
CA GLY A 63 19.58 -1.08 -6.60
C GLY A 63 18.56 -2.23 -6.67
N LYS A 64 18.43 -3.05 -5.63
CA LYS A 64 17.51 -4.22 -5.63
C LYS A 64 16.04 -3.86 -5.59
N LEU A 65 15.72 -2.69 -5.05
CA LEU A 65 14.36 -2.18 -4.95
C LEU A 65 14.21 -0.91 -5.78
N GLU A 66 13.08 -0.81 -6.47
CA GLU A 66 12.65 0.42 -7.13
C GLU A 66 12.36 1.50 -6.07
N TRP A 67 13.02 2.66 -6.20
CA TRP A 67 12.72 3.82 -5.40
C TRP A 67 11.59 4.62 -6.03
N VAL A 68 10.52 4.86 -5.28
CA VAL A 68 9.41 5.71 -5.68
C VAL A 68 9.47 7.04 -4.90
N PRO A 69 9.92 8.14 -5.51
CA PRO A 69 9.89 9.46 -4.89
C PRO A 69 8.46 9.92 -4.59
N CYS A 70 8.29 10.66 -3.49
CA CYS A 70 7.04 11.31 -3.14
C CYS A 70 7.26 12.82 -3.01
N PHE A 71 6.40 13.61 -3.68
CA PHE A 71 6.28 15.02 -3.35
C PHE A 71 5.27 15.19 -2.23
N TRP A 72 5.72 14.99 -0.98
CA TRP A 72 4.87 14.98 0.21
C TRP A 72 3.96 16.22 0.31
N GLY A 73 4.50 17.39 -0.02
CA GLY A 73 3.80 18.67 -0.03
C GLY A 73 4.73 19.84 0.28
N PRO A 74 4.21 21.08 0.29
CA PRO A 74 5.03 22.29 0.42
C PRO A 74 5.88 22.37 1.69
N LYS A 75 5.47 21.70 2.77
CA LYS A 75 6.26 21.61 4.02
C LYS A 75 7.68 21.07 3.80
N TYR A 76 7.86 20.18 2.82
CA TYR A 76 9.16 19.54 2.50
C TYR A 76 9.67 19.95 1.11
N PHE A 77 9.41 21.18 0.67
CA PHE A 77 9.82 21.66 -0.65
C PHE A 77 11.35 21.60 -0.86
N SER A 78 12.14 21.83 0.19
CA SER A 78 13.61 21.74 0.12
C SER A 78 14.08 20.32 -0.22
N GLN A 79 13.48 19.32 0.44
CA GLN A 79 13.71 17.91 0.18
C GLN A 79 13.25 17.56 -1.22
N TRP A 80 12.04 18.01 -1.63
CA TRP A 80 11.56 17.82 -2.99
C TRP A 80 12.51 18.38 -4.05
N ASN A 81 13.06 19.58 -3.85
CA ASN A 81 14.08 20.14 -4.75
C ASN A 81 15.34 19.26 -4.83
N THR A 82 15.73 18.63 -3.72
CA THR A 82 16.82 17.65 -3.69
C THR A 82 16.45 16.39 -4.49
N ARG A 83 15.25 15.83 -4.30
CA ARG A 83 14.73 14.70 -5.09
C ARG A 83 14.73 15.02 -6.58
N LYS A 84 14.32 16.23 -6.96
CA LYS A 84 14.37 16.70 -8.36
C LYS A 84 15.79 16.69 -8.92
N GLN A 85 16.82 16.97 -8.12
CA GLN A 85 18.22 16.84 -8.55
C GLN A 85 18.62 15.38 -8.74
N GLU A 86 18.26 14.50 -7.80
CA GLU A 86 18.56 13.06 -7.86
C GLU A 86 17.92 12.40 -9.09
N MET A 87 16.73 12.85 -9.50
CA MET A 87 16.00 12.35 -10.67
C MET A 87 16.47 12.94 -12.01
N LYS A 88 17.41 13.92 -12.04
CA LYS A 88 17.78 14.61 -13.30
C LYS A 88 18.39 13.68 -14.35
N SER A 89 19.23 12.74 -13.91
CA SER A 89 19.99 11.85 -14.79
C SER A 89 19.38 10.46 -14.90
N ASN A 90 18.43 10.13 -14.03
CA ASN A 90 17.72 8.87 -14.02
C ASN A 90 16.28 9.14 -13.58
N LEU A 91 15.37 9.18 -14.55
CA LEU A 91 13.95 9.39 -14.25
C LEU A 91 13.41 8.14 -13.55
N PRO A 92 12.62 8.30 -12.47
CA PRO A 92 11.92 7.17 -11.87
C PRO A 92 10.78 6.72 -12.80
N ASP A 93 10.35 5.48 -12.67
CA ASP A 93 9.17 5.00 -13.40
C ASP A 93 7.87 5.58 -12.81
N TYR A 94 7.85 5.90 -11.51
CA TYR A 94 6.69 6.41 -10.80
C TYR A 94 7.05 7.55 -9.83
N ILE A 95 6.11 8.48 -9.61
CA ILE A 95 6.16 9.47 -8.53
C ILE A 95 4.83 9.44 -7.77
N LEU A 96 4.92 9.45 -6.43
CA LEU A 96 3.78 9.67 -5.55
C LEU A 96 3.53 11.18 -5.36
N SER A 97 2.27 11.58 -5.49
CA SER A 97 1.80 12.92 -5.17
C SER A 97 1.59 13.11 -3.66
N PHE A 98 0.95 14.20 -3.27
CA PHE A 98 0.91 14.73 -1.90
C PHE A 98 0.46 13.70 -0.86
N ASN A 99 1.03 13.79 0.34
CA ASN A 99 0.73 12.89 1.44
C ASN A 99 -0.41 13.44 2.31
N GLU A 100 -1.56 12.77 2.29
CA GLU A 100 -2.72 13.09 3.13
C GLU A 100 -3.11 14.58 3.10
N PRO A 101 -3.30 15.19 1.91
CA PRO A 101 -3.58 16.61 1.80
C PRO A 101 -4.89 17.04 2.46
N GLU A 102 -5.82 16.12 2.71
CA GLU A 102 -7.08 16.42 3.40
C GLU A 102 -6.94 16.56 4.92
N ILE A 103 -5.80 16.15 5.49
CA ILE A 103 -5.57 16.13 6.93
C ILE A 103 -4.77 17.37 7.34
N SER A 104 -5.30 18.13 8.30
CA SER A 104 -4.73 19.40 8.75
C SER A 104 -3.32 19.29 9.34
N GLY A 105 -3.00 18.16 9.96
CA GLY A 105 -1.68 17.84 10.51
C GLY A 105 -0.64 17.36 9.49
N GLN A 106 -1.06 17.14 8.23
CA GLN A 106 -0.26 16.53 7.17
C GLN A 106 0.03 17.57 6.08
N ALA A 107 -0.09 17.21 4.79
CA ALA A 107 0.19 18.17 3.72
C ALA A 107 -0.80 19.35 3.72
N ASN A 108 -2.03 19.14 4.21
CA ASN A 108 -3.05 20.15 4.44
C ASN A 108 -3.21 21.15 3.28
N LEU A 109 -3.72 20.65 2.15
CA LEU A 109 -3.86 21.42 0.92
C LEU A 109 -5.33 21.56 0.54
N ASP A 110 -5.69 22.73 0.03
CA ASP A 110 -6.93 22.91 -0.73
C ASP A 110 -6.85 22.12 -2.05
N PRO A 111 -7.94 21.48 -2.52
CA PRO A 111 -7.93 20.70 -3.77
C PRO A 111 -7.50 21.50 -5.01
N SER A 112 -7.99 22.73 -5.18
CA SER A 112 -7.64 23.56 -6.35
C SER A 112 -6.19 24.01 -6.30
N TYR A 113 -5.69 24.35 -5.11
CA TYR A 113 -4.27 24.65 -4.91
C TYR A 113 -3.40 23.42 -5.19
N ALA A 114 -3.78 22.24 -4.70
CA ALA A 114 -3.08 20.99 -4.93
C ALA A 114 -3.01 20.65 -6.44
N ALA A 115 -4.09 20.82 -7.19
CA ALA A 115 -4.10 20.58 -8.64
C ALA A 115 -3.12 21.52 -9.40
N LYS A 116 -3.08 22.80 -9.03
CA LYS A 116 -2.10 23.76 -9.60
C LYS A 116 -0.67 23.38 -9.24
N LEU A 117 -0.44 22.95 -8.00
CA LEU A 117 0.87 22.51 -7.55
C LEU A 117 1.31 21.21 -8.25
N HIS A 118 0.38 20.29 -8.51
CA HIS A 118 0.61 19.07 -9.30
C HIS A 118 1.05 19.40 -10.72
N MET A 119 0.35 20.33 -11.37
CA MET A 119 0.73 20.85 -12.69
C MET A 119 2.12 21.49 -12.71
N GLN A 120 2.49 22.18 -11.65
CA GLN A 120 3.79 22.84 -11.57
C GLN A 120 4.93 21.85 -11.35
N GLU A 121 4.75 20.90 -10.43
CA GLU A 121 5.85 20.11 -9.87
C GLU A 121 5.91 18.67 -10.39
N LEU A 122 4.79 18.09 -10.82
CA LEU A 122 4.68 16.67 -11.19
C LEU A 122 4.40 16.46 -12.68
N GLU A 123 3.56 17.30 -13.29
CA GLU A 123 3.26 17.22 -14.72
C GLU A 123 4.50 17.30 -15.65
N PRO A 124 5.58 18.05 -15.34
CA PRO A 124 6.81 18.01 -16.13
C PRO A 124 7.48 16.62 -16.19
N TYR A 125 7.24 15.76 -15.20
CA TYR A 125 7.71 14.37 -15.18
C TYR A 125 6.76 13.45 -15.94
N ALA A 126 5.44 13.65 -15.81
CA ALA A 126 4.44 12.93 -16.59
C ALA A 126 4.68 13.05 -18.10
N LYS A 127 4.97 14.27 -18.58
CA LYS A 127 5.32 14.53 -19.99
C LYS A 127 6.58 13.83 -20.48
N LYS A 128 7.41 13.31 -19.57
CA LYS A 128 8.60 12.50 -19.87
C LYS A 128 8.36 11.00 -19.73
N GLY A 129 7.11 10.59 -19.47
CA GLY A 129 6.70 9.19 -19.35
C GLY A 129 6.64 8.65 -17.92
N VAL A 130 6.95 9.46 -16.90
CA VAL A 130 6.86 9.04 -15.49
C VAL A 130 5.39 8.91 -15.09
N LYS A 131 5.03 7.82 -14.41
CA LYS A 131 3.66 7.57 -13.95
C LYS A 131 3.39 8.29 -12.62
N ILE A 132 2.33 9.10 -12.58
CA ILE A 132 2.06 9.96 -11.41
C ILE A 132 0.80 9.48 -10.68
N SER A 133 0.88 9.38 -9.36
CA SER A 133 -0.28 9.04 -8.53
C SER A 133 -1.23 10.23 -8.33
N SER A 134 -2.47 9.95 -7.93
CA SER A 134 -3.27 10.91 -7.17
C SER A 134 -2.58 11.26 -5.85
N PRO A 135 -3.00 12.32 -5.16
CA PRO A 135 -2.65 12.48 -3.76
C PRO A 135 -3.04 11.24 -2.95
N GLN A 136 -2.29 10.95 -1.90
CA GLN A 136 -2.39 9.73 -1.08
C GLN A 136 -3.46 9.94 0.00
N MET A 137 -4.68 9.48 -0.27
CA MET A 137 -5.88 9.81 0.53
C MET A 137 -6.15 8.77 1.62
N VAL A 138 -6.68 9.21 2.77
CA VAL A 138 -7.10 8.36 3.90
C VAL A 138 -8.61 8.09 3.89
N TRP A 139 -9.44 9.13 3.77
CA TRP A 139 -10.90 8.96 3.96
C TRP A 139 -11.81 9.93 3.21
N LYS A 140 -11.35 11.13 2.83
CA LYS A 140 -12.22 12.20 2.32
C LYS A 140 -12.35 12.16 0.79
N THR A 141 -13.27 11.34 0.27
CA THR A 141 -13.46 11.20 -1.20
C THR A 141 -13.86 12.47 -1.91
N GLU A 142 -14.57 13.37 -1.23
CA GLU A 142 -15.01 14.64 -1.82
C GLU A 142 -13.81 15.53 -2.14
N TRP A 143 -12.80 15.56 -1.26
CA TRP A 143 -11.55 16.28 -1.51
C TRP A 143 -10.87 15.74 -2.77
N LEU A 144 -10.79 14.42 -2.90
CA LEU A 144 -10.18 13.78 -4.08
C LEU A 144 -10.98 14.09 -5.34
N GLN A 145 -12.31 14.06 -5.30
CA GLN A 145 -13.15 14.42 -6.45
C GLN A 145 -12.90 15.87 -6.87
N GLU A 146 -12.90 16.83 -5.94
CA GLU A 146 -12.63 18.24 -6.23
C GLU A 146 -11.24 18.44 -6.85
N PHE A 147 -10.23 17.71 -6.37
CA PHE A 147 -8.89 17.71 -6.95
C PHE A 147 -8.89 17.15 -8.37
N MET A 148 -9.54 16.00 -8.61
CA MET A 148 -9.61 15.36 -9.92
C MET A 148 -10.36 16.26 -10.93
N ASP A 149 -11.48 16.87 -10.54
CA ASP A 149 -12.25 17.79 -11.38
C ASP A 149 -11.43 19.02 -11.77
N GLU A 150 -10.67 19.58 -10.83
CA GLU A 150 -9.77 20.69 -11.15
C GLU A 150 -8.61 20.23 -12.04
N CYS A 151 -8.09 19.03 -11.81
CA CYS A 151 -7.03 18.47 -12.63
C CYS A 151 -7.48 18.21 -14.07
N ASP A 152 -8.72 17.78 -14.30
CA ASP A 152 -9.30 17.63 -15.64
C ASP A 152 -9.37 18.98 -16.36
N LYS A 153 -9.71 20.06 -15.65
CA LYS A 153 -9.71 21.43 -16.22
C LYS A 153 -8.30 21.92 -16.58
N LEU A 154 -7.30 21.58 -15.77
CA LEU A 154 -5.92 22.01 -15.95
C LEU A 154 -5.12 21.11 -16.91
N GLY A 155 -5.61 19.91 -17.19
CA GLY A 155 -4.93 18.90 -17.99
C GLY A 155 -3.83 18.15 -17.23
N CYS A 156 -4.05 17.83 -15.95
CA CYS A 156 -3.14 16.99 -15.17
C CYS A 156 -3.08 15.56 -15.71
N THR A 157 -1.90 14.94 -15.59
CA THR A 157 -1.76 13.48 -15.70
C THR A 157 -1.87 12.83 -14.31
N ILE A 158 -2.82 11.90 -14.18
CA ILE A 158 -3.01 11.02 -13.01
C ILE A 158 -3.17 9.58 -13.51
N ASP A 159 -2.16 8.74 -13.30
CA ASP A 159 -2.10 7.38 -13.83
C ASP A 159 -2.72 6.34 -12.89
N PHE A 160 -2.67 6.55 -11.58
CA PHE A 160 -3.18 5.61 -10.57
C PHE A 160 -3.62 6.35 -9.30
N ILE A 161 -4.49 5.72 -8.50
CA ILE A 161 -4.95 6.29 -7.22
C ILE A 161 -4.12 5.71 -6.08
N ALA A 162 -3.58 6.59 -5.23
CA ALA A 162 -2.85 6.20 -4.02
C ALA A 162 -3.73 6.38 -2.78
N LEU A 163 -3.72 5.38 -1.89
CA LEU A 163 -4.53 5.34 -0.68
C LEU A 163 -3.70 4.93 0.52
N HIS A 164 -4.06 5.48 1.68
CA HIS A 164 -3.65 4.99 2.98
C HIS A 164 -4.82 4.30 3.68
N TRP A 165 -4.51 3.30 4.51
CA TRP A 165 -5.49 2.64 5.35
C TRP A 165 -4.98 2.38 6.76
N TYR A 166 -5.62 3.00 7.74
CA TYR A 166 -5.42 2.63 9.14
C TYR A 166 -6.76 2.25 9.78
N GLY A 167 -6.76 1.21 10.59
CA GLY A 167 -7.98 0.75 11.26
C GLY A 167 -7.69 -0.28 12.34
N THR A 168 -8.70 -1.06 12.66
CA THR A 168 -8.62 -2.16 13.63
C THR A 168 -8.54 -3.51 12.92
N THR A 169 -8.21 -4.55 13.67
CA THR A 169 -8.18 -5.93 13.18
C THR A 169 -9.55 -6.48 12.81
N LYS A 170 -10.64 -5.76 13.11
CA LYS A 170 -12.03 -6.10 12.78
C LYS A 170 -12.49 -5.48 11.44
N ASP A 171 -11.71 -4.56 10.86
CA ASP A 171 -12.16 -3.72 9.75
C ASP A 171 -11.87 -4.31 8.36
N MET A 172 -11.70 -5.63 8.25
CA MET A 172 -11.39 -6.27 6.96
C MET A 172 -12.44 -5.95 5.89
N ASP A 173 -13.73 -6.04 6.21
CA ASP A 173 -14.80 -5.74 5.25
C ASP A 173 -14.83 -4.26 4.86
N LEU A 174 -14.55 -3.36 5.83
CA LEU A 174 -14.49 -1.93 5.56
C LEU A 174 -13.28 -1.57 4.67
N LEU A 175 -12.11 -2.19 4.88
CA LEU A 175 -10.94 -2.05 4.01
C LEU A 175 -11.29 -2.41 2.56
N LYS A 176 -11.88 -3.60 2.37
CA LYS A 176 -12.27 -4.08 1.05
C LYS A 176 -13.26 -3.14 0.39
N LYS A 177 -14.32 -2.78 1.11
CA LYS A 177 -15.40 -1.93 0.60
C LYS A 177 -14.89 -0.53 0.25
N TRP A 178 -14.02 0.04 1.09
CA TRP A 178 -13.38 1.33 0.81
C TRP A 178 -12.59 1.31 -0.49
N ILE A 179 -11.67 0.35 -0.65
CA ILE A 179 -10.83 0.26 -1.85
C ILE A 179 -11.70 0.00 -3.10
N LYS A 180 -12.72 -0.87 -3.01
CA LYS A 180 -13.69 -1.09 -4.09
C LYS A 180 -14.42 0.20 -4.45
N THR A 181 -14.86 0.99 -3.47
CA THR A 181 -15.53 2.28 -3.68
C THR A 181 -14.66 3.23 -4.50
N ILE A 182 -13.40 3.39 -4.08
CA ILE A 182 -12.46 4.27 -4.78
C ILE A 182 -12.19 3.77 -6.20
N HIS A 183 -11.96 2.47 -6.37
CA HIS A 183 -11.75 1.88 -7.68
C HIS A 183 -12.96 2.09 -8.60
N SER A 184 -14.18 1.81 -8.13
CA SER A 184 -15.41 2.01 -8.90
C SER A 184 -15.67 3.49 -9.23
N LYS A 185 -15.29 4.41 -8.33
CA LYS A 185 -15.48 5.86 -8.54
C LYS A 185 -14.53 6.44 -9.58
N PHE A 186 -13.25 6.04 -9.58
CA PHE A 186 -12.22 6.66 -10.42
C PHE A 186 -11.71 5.78 -11.57
N ASN A 187 -12.04 4.49 -11.58
CA ASN A 187 -11.69 3.50 -12.61
C ASN A 187 -10.20 3.53 -13.00
N LYS A 188 -9.32 3.52 -11.99
CA LYS A 188 -7.86 3.58 -12.14
C LYS A 188 -7.21 2.55 -11.22
N PRO A 189 -6.02 2.00 -11.57
CA PRO A 189 -5.28 1.12 -10.69
C PRO A 189 -5.07 1.74 -9.30
N ILE A 190 -5.14 0.90 -8.26
CA ILE A 190 -4.98 1.32 -6.87
C ILE A 190 -3.60 0.93 -6.35
N TRP A 191 -2.95 1.87 -5.66
CA TRP A 191 -1.80 1.62 -4.79
C TRP A 191 -2.19 1.92 -3.36
N VAL A 192 -1.96 0.96 -2.46
CA VAL A 192 -2.12 1.16 -1.01
C VAL A 192 -0.75 1.45 -0.42
N THR A 193 -0.34 2.73 -0.46
CA THR A 193 1.02 3.16 -0.13
C THR A 193 1.32 3.09 1.36
N GLU A 194 0.29 3.05 2.20
CA GLU A 194 0.37 2.69 3.61
C GLU A 194 -0.86 1.87 4.02
N TYR A 195 -0.66 0.78 4.76
CA TYR A 195 -1.74 0.20 5.55
C TYR A 195 -1.23 -0.39 6.86
N GLY A 196 -2.04 -0.29 7.92
CA GLY A 196 -1.65 -0.74 9.25
C GLY A 196 -2.78 -0.73 10.28
N ILE A 197 -2.48 -1.21 11.49
CA ILE A 197 -3.38 -1.15 12.62
C ILE A 197 -3.08 0.07 13.50
N THR A 198 -4.13 0.72 14.01
CA THR A 198 -4.00 1.88 14.90
C THR A 198 -3.61 1.47 16.32
N ALA A 199 -2.85 2.32 17.01
CA ALA A 199 -2.40 2.10 18.38
C ALA A 199 -3.59 1.99 19.36
N ALA A 200 -4.62 2.80 19.15
CA ALA A 200 -5.81 2.85 20.00
C ALA A 200 -6.75 1.64 19.83
N SER A 201 -6.56 0.78 18.82
CA SER A 201 -7.43 -0.40 18.60
C SER A 201 -7.33 -1.48 19.66
N GLY A 202 -6.31 -1.45 20.53
CA GLY A 202 -6.08 -2.45 21.57
C GLY A 202 -5.84 -3.87 21.03
N SER A 203 -5.42 -4.00 19.76
CA SER A 203 -5.20 -5.30 19.12
C SER A 203 -3.98 -6.02 19.70
N ASN A 204 -4.14 -7.32 19.95
CA ASN A 204 -3.04 -8.23 20.29
C ASN A 204 -2.22 -8.59 19.04
N MET A 205 -1.01 -9.12 19.22
CA MET A 205 -0.10 -9.33 18.10
C MET A 205 -0.62 -10.37 17.08
N SER A 206 -1.26 -11.44 17.58
CA SER A 206 -1.82 -12.49 16.72
C SER A 206 -2.91 -11.93 15.79
N ALA A 207 -3.78 -11.06 16.31
CA ALA A 207 -4.81 -10.40 15.53
C ALA A 207 -4.23 -9.45 14.47
N ILE A 208 -3.17 -8.70 14.81
CA ILE A 208 -2.48 -7.80 13.87
C ILE A 208 -1.81 -8.60 12.76
N LYS A 209 -1.09 -9.69 13.09
CA LYS A 209 -0.47 -10.59 12.12
C LYS A 209 -1.53 -11.18 11.18
N LYS A 210 -2.66 -11.65 11.73
CA LYS A 210 -3.77 -12.19 10.93
C LYS A 210 -4.35 -11.14 9.97
N PHE A 211 -4.66 -9.93 10.45
CA PHE A 211 -5.17 -8.86 9.60
C PHE A 211 -4.18 -8.50 8.48
N HIS A 212 -2.90 -8.33 8.82
CA HIS A 212 -1.85 -8.06 7.85
C HIS A 212 -1.79 -9.12 6.74
N MET A 213 -1.86 -10.39 7.14
CA MET A 213 -1.85 -11.53 6.22
C MET A 213 -3.09 -11.53 5.30
N ASP A 214 -4.28 -11.40 5.88
CA ASP A 214 -5.55 -11.45 5.16
C ASP A 214 -5.71 -10.24 4.21
N ALA A 215 -5.31 -9.04 4.64
CA ALA A 215 -5.32 -7.83 3.82
C ALA A 215 -4.37 -7.96 2.62
N THR A 216 -3.15 -8.42 2.85
CA THR A 216 -2.17 -8.66 1.78
C THR A 216 -2.67 -9.75 0.82
N ALA A 217 -3.27 -10.83 1.35
CA ALA A 217 -3.84 -11.92 0.57
C ALA A 217 -4.93 -11.42 -0.38
N TRP A 218 -5.91 -10.69 0.15
CA TRP A 218 -7.01 -10.15 -0.63
C TRP A 218 -6.53 -9.12 -1.66
N MET A 219 -5.62 -8.22 -1.29
CA MET A 219 -5.03 -7.28 -2.25
C MET A 219 -4.23 -8.00 -3.35
N THR A 220 -3.71 -9.20 -3.08
CA THR A 220 -3.05 -10.04 -4.10
C THR A 220 -4.07 -10.68 -5.04
N SER A 221 -5.26 -11.03 -4.54
CA SER A 221 -6.26 -11.72 -5.35
C SER A 221 -7.08 -10.81 -6.25
N VAL A 222 -7.11 -9.49 -6.02
CA VAL A 222 -7.88 -8.54 -6.83
C VAL A 222 -7.02 -7.87 -7.91
N LYS A 223 -7.52 -7.81 -9.15
CA LYS A 223 -6.70 -7.34 -10.29
C LYS A 223 -6.33 -5.86 -10.26
N TYR A 224 -7.09 -5.03 -9.55
CA TYR A 224 -6.96 -3.57 -9.59
C TYR A 224 -6.02 -3.01 -8.52
N VAL A 225 -5.64 -3.77 -7.50
CA VAL A 225 -4.63 -3.34 -6.52
C VAL A 225 -3.26 -3.80 -7.00
N LYS A 226 -2.43 -2.85 -7.42
CA LYS A 226 -1.15 -3.15 -8.06
C LYS A 226 0.04 -3.12 -7.11
N ARG A 227 -0.04 -2.29 -6.06
CA ARG A 227 1.03 -2.16 -5.06
C ARG A 227 0.45 -1.95 -3.68
N ALA A 228 1.10 -2.53 -2.67
CA ALA A 228 0.76 -2.27 -1.28
C ALA A 228 2.00 -2.26 -0.39
N ALA A 229 2.06 -1.38 0.60
CA ALA A 229 3.13 -1.32 1.58
C ALA A 229 2.56 -1.26 3.01
N TRP A 230 2.89 -2.28 3.82
CA TRP A 230 2.52 -2.29 5.22
C TRP A 230 3.37 -1.26 5.96
N LEU A 231 2.76 -0.45 6.83
CA LEU A 231 3.49 0.47 7.69
C LEU A 231 4.16 -0.33 8.81
N GLY A 232 5.35 -0.87 8.51
CA GLY A 232 6.12 -1.70 9.42
C GLY A 232 7.62 -1.43 9.45
N CYS A 233 8.19 -0.60 8.57
CA CYS A 233 9.64 -0.35 8.59
C CYS A 233 10.04 0.59 9.73
N PHE A 234 9.97 0.09 10.96
CA PHE A 234 10.40 0.73 12.19
C PHE A 234 10.65 -0.32 13.27
N GLU A 235 11.32 0.08 14.35
CA GLU A 235 11.57 -0.77 15.53
C GLU A 235 10.35 -0.75 16.45
N ILE A 236 9.98 -1.86 17.06
CA ILE A 236 8.80 -1.97 17.96
C ILE A 236 8.78 -0.92 19.08
N SER A 237 9.94 -0.45 19.53
CA SER A 237 10.06 0.61 20.56
C SER A 237 9.98 2.03 20.02
N LYS A 238 9.95 2.21 18.70
CA LYS A 238 10.01 3.51 18.00
C LYS A 238 9.02 3.53 16.82
N PRO A 239 7.70 3.45 17.06
CA PRO A 239 6.73 3.70 16.01
C PRO A 239 6.93 5.11 15.42
N PRO A 240 6.56 5.33 14.14
CA PRO A 240 6.77 6.60 13.45
C PRO A 240 5.99 7.75 14.10
N ASP A 241 4.85 7.45 14.71
CA ASP A 241 4.02 8.37 15.47
C ASP A 241 3.19 7.63 16.53
N SER A 242 2.32 8.35 17.23
CA SER A 242 1.41 7.79 18.23
C SER A 242 0.16 7.11 17.65
N TYR A 243 -0.09 7.26 16.35
CA TYR A 243 -1.27 6.73 15.67
C TYR A 243 -1.03 5.28 15.22
N ALA A 244 0.17 4.97 14.71
CA ALA A 244 0.57 3.63 14.32
C ALA A 244 0.74 2.70 15.53
N ASN A 245 0.17 1.49 15.46
CA ASN A 245 0.41 0.48 16.49
C ASN A 245 1.88 0.03 16.43
N SER A 246 2.57 0.06 17.57
CA SER A 246 3.96 -0.40 17.68
C SER A 246 4.15 -1.85 17.20
N LYS A 247 3.12 -2.68 17.36
CA LYS A 247 3.11 -4.09 16.92
C LYS A 247 3.06 -4.26 15.40
N ASN A 248 2.84 -3.21 14.61
CA ASN A 248 3.02 -3.27 13.15
C ASN A 248 4.49 -3.41 12.75
N ALA A 249 5.44 -3.10 13.65
CA ALA A 249 6.88 -3.06 13.39
C ALA A 249 7.43 -4.35 12.75
N PHE A 250 8.37 -4.19 11.83
CA PHE A 250 9.13 -5.28 11.24
C PHE A 250 10.38 -5.63 12.03
N LEU A 251 10.83 -4.73 12.91
CA LEU A 251 12.07 -4.88 13.65
C LEU A 251 11.83 -4.89 15.16
N ASN A 252 12.56 -5.75 15.86
CA ASN A 252 12.73 -5.63 17.30
C ASN A 252 13.64 -4.43 17.64
N SER A 253 13.68 -4.03 18.91
CA SER A 253 14.55 -2.94 19.37
C SER A 253 16.05 -3.20 19.17
N ASN A 254 16.45 -4.46 18.96
CA ASN A 254 17.84 -4.84 18.64
C ASN A 254 18.11 -4.94 17.12
N GLY A 255 17.13 -4.59 16.28
CA GLY A 255 17.25 -4.64 14.82
C GLY A 255 17.10 -6.03 14.18
N SER A 256 16.76 -7.07 14.96
CA SER A 256 16.36 -8.38 14.40
C SER A 256 14.98 -8.31 13.74
N LEU A 257 14.75 -9.14 12.73
CA LEU A 257 13.43 -9.22 12.08
C LEU A 257 12.42 -9.86 13.02
N ARG A 258 11.20 -9.34 12.94
CA ARG A 258 10.02 -9.91 13.56
C ARG A 258 9.32 -10.87 12.61
N ASP A 259 8.54 -11.76 13.18
CA ASP A 259 7.77 -12.78 12.48
C ASP A 259 6.83 -12.21 11.41
N ILE A 260 6.14 -11.11 11.73
CA ILE A 260 5.30 -10.38 10.78
C ILE A 260 6.07 -9.89 9.55
N ALA A 261 7.33 -9.45 9.73
CA ALA A 261 8.19 -9.03 8.63
C ALA A 261 8.60 -10.21 7.76
N TYR A 262 9.04 -11.31 8.40
CA TYR A 262 9.48 -12.49 7.68
C TYR A 262 8.38 -13.05 6.76
N TRP A 263 7.15 -13.10 7.26
CA TRP A 263 6.00 -13.49 6.43
C TRP A 263 5.80 -12.54 5.24
N TYR A 264 5.85 -11.23 5.47
CA TYR A 264 5.65 -10.23 4.43
C TYR A 264 6.71 -10.31 3.32
N LEU A 265 7.96 -10.58 3.71
CA LEU A 265 9.10 -10.70 2.80
C LEU A 265 9.06 -11.98 1.97
N TYR A 266 8.67 -13.13 2.54
CA TYR A 266 8.94 -14.43 1.89
C TYR A 266 7.70 -15.27 1.56
N SER A 267 6.53 -14.99 2.14
CA SER A 267 5.36 -15.84 1.94
C SER A 267 4.65 -15.56 0.61
N SER A 268 4.86 -16.44 -0.37
CA SER A 268 4.26 -16.37 -1.72
C SER A 268 2.87 -17.02 -1.85
N LYS A 269 2.37 -17.69 -0.80
CA LYS A 269 1.05 -18.36 -0.80
C LYS A 269 0.18 -17.86 0.36
N PRO A 270 -0.50 -16.72 0.22
CA PRO A 270 -1.26 -16.12 1.30
C PRO A 270 -2.36 -17.06 1.84
N ASN A 271 -2.98 -17.85 0.96
CA ASN A 271 -4.14 -18.72 1.25
C ASN A 271 -3.80 -20.17 1.65
N SER A 272 -2.53 -20.61 1.65
CA SER A 272 -2.23 -22.00 2.00
C SER A 272 -2.28 -22.20 3.53
N LYS A 273 -2.92 -23.27 4.01
CA LYS A 273 -2.89 -23.67 5.44
C LYS A 273 -1.46 -23.84 6.00
N ARG A 274 -0.43 -23.96 5.14
CA ARG A 274 1.01 -23.96 5.51
C ARG A 274 1.60 -22.56 5.73
N SER A 275 1.01 -21.51 5.18
CA SER A 275 1.41 -20.09 5.41
C SER A 275 0.91 -19.58 6.76
N VAL A 276 -0.25 -20.07 7.21
CA VAL A 276 -0.81 -19.80 8.55
C VAL A 276 -0.12 -20.61 9.66
N HIS A 277 0.54 -21.70 9.29
CA HIS A 277 1.34 -22.57 10.16
C HIS A 277 2.65 -22.97 9.48
N SER A 278 3.65 -22.08 9.41
CA SER A 278 5.03 -22.51 9.17
C SER A 278 5.56 -23.24 10.42
N ASN A 279 5.00 -24.41 10.73
CA ASN A 279 5.48 -25.39 11.71
C ASN A 279 6.79 -26.08 11.24
N ARG A 280 7.70 -25.37 10.58
CA ARG A 280 9.11 -25.79 10.44
C ARG A 280 9.92 -24.94 11.41
N ALA A 281 9.99 -25.19 12.72
CA ALA A 281 9.73 -26.39 13.49
C ALA A 281 9.03 -26.00 14.81
N LEU A 282 7.80 -26.44 15.02
CA LEU A 282 7.13 -26.31 16.31
C LEU A 282 6.97 -27.71 16.93
N PRO A 283 7.74 -28.06 17.98
CA PRO A 283 7.45 -29.23 18.78
C PRO A 283 6.11 -28.99 19.48
N SER A 284 5.10 -29.78 19.12
CA SER A 284 3.86 -29.92 19.86
C SER A 284 4.16 -30.26 21.31
N ALA A 285 3.89 -29.34 22.24
CA ALA A 285 3.46 -29.62 23.60
C ALA A 285 3.39 -28.30 24.38
N HIS A 286 2.29 -28.15 25.12
CA HIS A 286 2.07 -27.17 26.17
C HIS A 286 3.29 -26.98 27.09
N VAL A 287 4.11 -25.99 26.79
CA VAL A 287 5.05 -25.41 27.75
C VAL A 287 5.02 -23.91 27.49
N ALA A 288 4.76 -23.11 28.53
CA ALA A 288 4.95 -21.66 28.46
C ALA A 288 6.41 -21.40 28.06
N ARG A 289 6.65 -20.93 26.83
CA ARG A 289 8.00 -20.68 26.33
C ARG A 289 8.31 -19.20 26.50
N ARG A 290 9.53 -18.92 26.95
CA ARG A 290 10.22 -17.65 26.72
C ARG A 290 10.45 -17.51 25.20
N ALA A 291 10.35 -16.29 24.68
CA ALA A 291 10.55 -15.93 23.28
C ALA A 291 11.50 -16.89 22.54
N ALA A 292 10.97 -17.73 21.66
CA ALA A 292 11.80 -18.65 20.90
C ALA A 292 12.54 -17.83 19.83
N THR A 293 13.87 -17.89 19.86
CA THR A 293 14.73 -17.32 18.80
C THR A 293 15.01 -18.41 17.77
N HIS A 294 14.74 -18.13 16.52
CA HIS A 294 14.97 -19.01 15.37
C HIS A 294 15.93 -18.34 14.38
N LYS A 295 16.53 -19.11 13.47
CA LYS A 295 17.43 -18.59 12.43
C LYS A 295 16.74 -18.60 11.07
N ASP A 296 16.88 -17.53 10.29
CA ASP A 296 16.49 -17.49 8.87
C ASP A 296 17.48 -18.26 7.98
N GLU A 297 17.16 -18.37 6.68
CA GLU A 297 18.01 -19.07 5.68
C GLU A 297 19.41 -18.46 5.54
N ASP A 298 19.57 -17.20 5.95
CA ASP A 298 20.83 -16.46 5.95
C ASP A 298 21.52 -16.45 7.33
N GLY A 299 21.01 -17.21 8.31
CA GLY A 299 21.56 -17.32 9.66
C GLY A 299 21.26 -16.14 10.59
N ASN A 300 20.34 -15.25 10.22
CA ASN A 300 19.89 -14.13 11.06
C ASN A 300 18.89 -14.60 12.11
N ASP A 301 18.94 -13.99 13.29
CA ASP A 301 17.92 -14.20 14.33
C ASP A 301 16.56 -13.64 13.91
N ILE A 302 15.53 -14.48 14.01
CA ILE A 302 14.11 -14.17 14.03
C ILE A 302 13.63 -14.44 15.45
N VAL A 303 12.86 -13.53 16.03
CA VAL A 303 12.28 -13.70 17.37
C VAL A 303 10.78 -13.80 17.23
N ASP A 304 10.19 -14.86 17.78
CA ASP A 304 8.74 -15.01 17.88
C ASP A 304 8.15 -13.79 18.56
N ASP A 305 7.06 -13.27 17.99
CA ASP A 305 6.40 -12.10 18.53
C ASP A 305 5.69 -12.43 19.86
N GLU A 306 6.38 -12.31 20.99
CA GLU A 306 5.73 -12.43 22.30
C GLU A 306 4.86 -11.21 22.59
N ASP A 307 3.68 -11.47 23.17
CA ASP A 307 2.70 -10.45 23.51
C ASP A 307 2.61 -10.30 25.03
N PRO A 308 3.46 -9.46 25.67
CA PRO A 308 3.15 -8.95 26.99
C PRO A 308 1.98 -7.97 26.83
N PHE A 309 0.77 -8.50 26.69
CA PHE A 309 -0.42 -7.74 26.38
C PHE A 309 -0.86 -6.90 27.58
N GLU A 310 -0.62 -5.59 27.51
CA GLU A 310 -1.37 -4.59 28.26
C GLU A 310 -2.23 -3.80 27.26
N ALA A 311 -3.55 -3.96 27.34
CA ALA A 311 -4.49 -3.20 26.51
C ALA A 311 -4.34 -1.69 26.80
N PRO A 312 -4.48 -0.81 25.79
CA PRO A 312 -4.53 0.62 26.04
C PRO A 312 -5.70 0.95 26.97
N ALA A 313 -5.55 1.97 27.80
CA ALA A 313 -6.56 2.37 28.78
C ALA A 313 -7.92 2.73 28.16
N HIS A 314 -7.91 3.13 26.88
CA HIS A 314 -9.11 3.38 26.09
C HIS A 314 -8.96 2.74 24.70
N ILE A 315 -9.87 1.84 24.35
CA ILE A 315 -9.92 1.19 23.05
C ILE A 315 -10.82 2.01 22.12
N VAL A 316 -10.32 2.33 20.92
CA VAL A 316 -11.08 3.01 19.86
C VAL A 316 -11.33 2.02 18.73
N ASP A 317 -12.57 1.56 18.62
CA ASP A 317 -12.98 0.62 17.57
C ASP A 317 -13.18 1.31 16.20
N CYS A 318 -13.53 2.59 16.18
CA CYS A 318 -13.70 3.38 14.96
C CYS A 318 -13.46 4.86 15.27
N ASP A 319 -12.40 5.43 14.71
CA ASP A 319 -12.04 6.84 14.84
C ASP A 319 -12.71 7.70 13.76
N GLU A 320 -12.35 8.99 13.70
CA GLU A 320 -12.90 9.91 12.71
C GLU A 320 -12.60 9.51 11.26
N TYR A 321 -11.48 8.83 10.98
CA TYR A 321 -11.14 8.37 9.63
C TYR A 321 -11.96 7.13 9.26
N CYS A 322 -12.18 6.23 10.22
CA CYS A 322 -13.11 5.12 10.07
C CYS A 322 -14.55 5.61 9.79
N GLU A 323 -15.09 6.54 10.58
CA GLU A 323 -16.41 7.12 10.33
C GLU A 323 -16.46 7.91 9.02
N GLY A 324 -15.39 8.63 8.68
CA GLY A 324 -15.23 9.33 7.40
C GLY A 324 -15.35 8.39 6.20
N ARG A 325 -14.65 7.25 6.22
CA ARG A 325 -14.74 6.23 5.16
C ARG A 325 -16.14 5.63 5.07
N LYS A 326 -16.78 5.30 6.20
CA LYS A 326 -18.17 4.80 6.20
C LYS A 326 -19.14 5.79 5.56
N LYS A 327 -19.00 7.08 5.88
CA LYS A 327 -19.82 8.14 5.30
C LYS A 327 -19.59 8.28 3.79
N ALA A 328 -18.34 8.28 3.35
CA ALA A 328 -17.99 8.36 1.93
C ALA A 328 -18.53 7.16 1.13
N ILE A 329 -18.41 5.95 1.68
CA ILE A 329 -19.00 4.74 1.08
C ILE A 329 -20.52 4.88 0.98
N ALA A 330 -21.19 5.27 2.06
CA ALA A 330 -22.65 5.43 2.06
C ALA A 330 -23.13 6.49 1.06
N ALA A 331 -22.39 7.60 0.93
CA ALA A 331 -22.68 8.64 -0.05
C ALA A 331 -22.56 8.12 -1.49
N TYR A 332 -21.50 7.36 -1.78
CA TYR A 332 -21.34 6.73 -3.09
C TYR A 332 -22.47 5.74 -3.40
N GLU A 333 -22.82 4.86 -2.44
CA GLU A 333 -23.86 3.86 -2.63
C GLU A 333 -25.27 4.45 -2.76
N ALA A 334 -25.54 5.58 -2.11
CA ALA A 334 -26.79 6.30 -2.27
C ALA A 334 -26.99 6.84 -3.69
N GLU A 335 -25.91 7.16 -4.39
CA GLU A 335 -25.95 7.71 -5.75
C GLU A 335 -25.82 6.63 -6.83
N HIS A 336 -25.01 5.59 -6.59
CA HIS A 336 -24.63 4.59 -7.61
C HIS A 336 -25.14 3.16 -7.34
N GLY A 337 -25.80 2.94 -6.20
CA GLY A 337 -26.18 1.61 -5.72
C GLY A 337 -25.08 0.93 -4.91
N GLN A 338 -25.42 -0.20 -4.29
CA GLN A 338 -24.50 -0.93 -3.42
C GLN A 338 -23.30 -1.47 -4.20
N ILE A 339 -22.13 -1.41 -3.57
CA ILE A 339 -20.92 -2.01 -4.11
C ILE A 339 -21.04 -3.53 -4.01
N SER A 340 -20.69 -4.22 -5.09
CA SER A 340 -20.70 -5.68 -5.11
C SER A 340 -19.73 -6.26 -4.07
N ASP A 341 -20.21 -7.26 -3.33
CA ASP A 341 -19.36 -8.05 -2.45
C ASP A 341 -18.42 -8.99 -3.24
N GLU A 342 -18.71 -9.23 -4.52
CA GLU A 342 -17.87 -10.06 -5.40
C GLU A 342 -16.53 -9.38 -5.67
N ASP A 343 -15.45 -10.15 -5.55
CA ASP A 343 -14.09 -9.70 -5.83
C ASP A 343 -13.79 -9.95 -7.32
N GLU A 344 -13.27 -8.93 -8.01
CA GLU A 344 -12.74 -9.10 -9.38
C GLU A 344 -11.39 -9.80 -9.31
N LEU A 345 -11.44 -11.13 -9.25
CA LEU A 345 -10.28 -11.99 -9.03
C LEU A 345 -9.30 -11.96 -10.21
N ASP A 346 -8.04 -12.20 -9.89
CA ASP A 346 -6.99 -12.54 -10.85
C ASP A 346 -7.05 -14.05 -11.11
N ASP A 347 -7.48 -14.47 -12.30
CA ASP A 347 -7.81 -15.87 -12.64
C ASP A 347 -6.56 -16.78 -12.80
N ASP A 348 -5.36 -16.28 -12.48
CA ASP A 348 -4.07 -16.93 -12.77
C ASP A 348 -3.50 -17.80 -11.61
N GLU A 349 -4.28 -18.12 -10.57
CA GLU A 349 -3.88 -19.06 -9.49
C GLU A 349 -4.55 -20.46 -9.56
N GLU A 350 -4.60 -21.10 -10.74
CA GLU A 350 -4.78 -22.57 -10.87
C GLU A 350 -3.45 -23.34 -10.85
#